data_AF-A0A538KN44-F1
#
_entry.id   AF-A0A538KN44-F1
#
_cell.length_a   1.000
_cell.length_b   1.000
_cell.length_c   1.000
_cell.angle_alpha   90.00
_cell.angle_beta   90.00
_cell.angle_gamma   90.00
#
_symmetry.space_group_name_H-M   'P 1'
#
loop_
_entity.id
_entity.type
_entity.pdbx_description
1 polymer ?
#
loop_
_entity_poly.entity_id
_entity_poly.type
_entity_poly.pdbx_seq_one_letter_code
_entity_poly.pdbx_strand_id
1 'polypeptide(L)'
;MAMFAWVMMGLAIWHFTIFLPDRFWGGIVGAFLGALVGAVIFGVIVNGATVPGQSDTHLLTAAEAIPGAALGIAAVYLWGVRRERAGG
;
A
#
# COMPACT_ATOMS: atom_id res chain seq x y z
N MET A 1 4.08 17.30 -3.74
CA MET A 1 3.46 17.00 -2.42
C MET A 1 2.67 15.70 -2.46
N ALA A 2 2.04 15.35 -3.58
CA ALA A 2 1.31 14.10 -3.77
C ALA A 2 2.05 12.83 -3.30
N MET A 3 3.35 12.66 -3.64
CA MET A 3 4.11 11.49 -3.21
C MET A 3 4.15 11.34 -1.67
N PHE A 4 4.33 12.43 -0.95
CA PHE A 4 4.27 12.42 0.51
C PHE A 4 2.86 12.05 0.99
N ALA A 5 1.82 12.61 0.39
CA ALA A 5 0.43 12.30 0.75
C ALA A 5 0.09 10.81 0.53
N TRP A 6 0.52 10.22 -0.59
CA TRP A 6 0.32 8.79 -0.89
C TRP A 6 1.05 7.89 0.09
N VAL A 7 2.31 8.22 0.40
CA VAL A 7 3.09 7.47 1.41
C VAL A 7 2.40 7.53 2.77
N MET A 8 2.00 8.71 3.23
CA MET A 8 1.33 8.87 4.52
C MET A 8 -0.02 8.14 4.56
N MET A 9 -0.80 8.15 3.48
CA MET A 9 -2.02 7.36 3.39
C MET A 9 -1.74 5.85 3.40
N GLY A 10 -0.73 5.39 2.64
CA GLY A 10 -0.32 3.99 2.64
C GLY A 10 0.10 3.51 4.03
N LEU A 11 0.86 4.34 4.76
CA LEU A 11 1.20 4.09 6.16
C LEU A 11 -0.03 4.03 7.05
N ALA A 12 -0.97 4.98 6.91
CA ALA A 12 -2.21 4.97 7.68
C ALA A 12 -3.01 3.68 7.48
N ILE A 13 -3.12 3.20 6.24
CA ILE A 13 -3.78 1.92 5.92
C ILE A 13 -3.00 0.73 6.48
N TRP A 14 -1.67 0.73 6.36
CA TRP A 14 -0.83 -0.33 6.92
C TRP A 14 -1.00 -0.49 8.43
N HIS A 15 -1.23 0.58 9.20
CA HIS A 15 -1.45 0.44 10.66
C HIS A 15 -2.64 -0.48 11.00
N PHE A 16 -3.64 -0.61 10.13
CA PHE A 16 -4.77 -1.49 10.35
C PHE A 16 -4.44 -2.98 10.13
N THR A 17 -3.25 -3.32 9.63
CA THR A 17 -2.85 -4.74 9.49
C THR A 17 -2.61 -5.42 10.83
N ILE A 18 -2.54 -4.68 11.95
CA ILE A 18 -2.52 -5.27 13.29
C ILE A 18 -3.78 -6.11 13.60
N PHE A 19 -4.88 -5.85 12.90
CA PHE A 19 -6.14 -6.60 13.05
C PHE A 19 -6.19 -7.86 12.19
N LEU A 20 -5.20 -8.08 11.32
CA LEU A 20 -5.10 -9.26 10.48
C LEU A 20 -4.17 -10.29 11.12
N PRO A 21 -4.40 -11.60 10.92
CA PRO A 21 -3.43 -12.62 11.30
C PRO A 21 -2.07 -12.34 10.64
N ASP A 22 -0.97 -12.50 11.37
CA ASP A 22 0.38 -12.24 10.82
C ASP A 22 0.84 -13.39 9.91
N ARG A 23 0.26 -13.45 8.72
CA ARG A 23 0.55 -14.43 7.65
C ARG A 23 1.11 -13.75 6.41
N PHE A 24 1.64 -12.55 6.58
CA PHE A 24 2.24 -11.77 5.50
C PHE A 24 3.58 -12.38 5.11
N TRP A 25 3.90 -12.39 3.82
CA TRP A 25 5.25 -12.77 3.39
C TRP A 25 6.26 -11.74 3.88
N GLY A 26 7.13 -12.13 4.82
CA GLY A 26 8.04 -11.22 5.52
C GLY A 26 7.40 -10.51 6.73
N GLY A 27 6.27 -11.01 7.23
CA GLY A 27 5.55 -10.48 8.39
C GLY A 27 5.07 -9.04 8.20
N ILE A 28 4.96 -8.30 9.29
CA ILE A 28 4.51 -6.90 9.29
C ILE A 28 5.33 -5.97 8.39
N VAL A 29 6.63 -6.26 8.20
CA VAL A 29 7.52 -5.51 7.31
C VAL A 29 7.16 -5.76 5.84
N GLY A 30 6.76 -6.99 5.49
CA GLY A 30 6.22 -7.29 4.18
C GLY A 30 4.95 -6.50 3.89
N ALA A 31 4.02 -6.47 4.84
CA ALA A 31 2.79 -5.68 4.73
C ALA A 31 3.09 -4.17 4.56
N PHE A 32 4.09 -3.66 5.29
CA PHE A 32 4.55 -2.27 5.19
C PHE A 32 5.05 -1.92 3.79
N LEU A 33 5.95 -2.75 3.24
CA LEU A 33 6.49 -2.56 1.89
C LEU A 33 5.39 -2.70 0.83
N GLY A 34 4.50 -3.68 0.98
CA GLY A 34 3.35 -3.86 0.10
C GLY A 34 2.45 -2.62 0.07
N ALA A 35 2.11 -2.07 1.24
CA ALA A 35 1.30 -0.86 1.35
C ALA A 35 1.95 0.36 0.68
N LEU A 36 3.24 0.59 0.95
CA LEU A 36 3.98 1.72 0.40
C LEU A 36 4.12 1.65 -1.12
N VAL A 37 4.59 0.51 -1.62
CA VAL A 37 4.80 0.30 -3.06
C VAL A 37 3.46 0.34 -3.79
N GLY A 38 2.44 -0.31 -3.24
CA GLY A 38 1.08 -0.30 -3.80
C GLY A 38 0.49 1.11 -3.86
N ALA A 39 0.55 1.87 -2.77
CA ALA A 39 0.08 3.26 -2.70
C ALA A 39 0.73 4.16 -3.76
N VAL A 40 2.06 4.10 -3.87
CA VAL A 40 2.82 4.93 -4.80
C VAL A 40 2.54 4.53 -6.25
N ILE A 41 2.59 3.23 -6.57
CA ILE A 41 2.33 2.74 -7.93
C ILE A 41 0.93 3.14 -8.39
N PHE A 42 -0.08 2.95 -7.54
CA PHE A 42 -1.45 3.29 -7.90
C PHE A 42 -1.63 4.81 -8.07
N GLY A 43 -1.10 5.63 -7.16
CA GLY A 43 -1.14 7.09 -7.29
C GLY A 43 -0.48 7.58 -8.59
N VAL A 44 0.68 7.03 -8.95
CA VAL A 44 1.36 7.33 -10.21
C VAL A 44 0.54 6.91 -11.43
N ILE A 45 -0.09 5.74 -11.41
CA ILE A 45 -0.93 5.26 -12.52
C ILE A 45 -2.15 6.17 -12.72
N VAL A 46 -2.86 6.51 -11.64
CA VAL A 46 -4.06 7.36 -11.72
C VAL A 46 -3.73 8.79 -12.20
N ASN A 47 -2.55 9.30 -11.87
CA ASN A 47 -2.08 10.61 -12.29
C ASN A 47 -1.29 10.58 -13.61
N GLY A 48 -1.50 9.55 -14.44
CA GLY A 48 -0.94 9.51 -15.80
C GLY A 48 0.59 9.41 -15.85
N ALA A 49 1.18 8.65 -14.91
CA ALA A 49 2.63 8.52 -14.72
C ALA A 49 3.35 9.80 -14.30
N THR A 50 2.63 10.74 -13.67
CA THR A 50 3.20 11.98 -13.11
C THR A 50 2.97 12.07 -11.61
N VAL A 51 3.69 12.98 -10.95
CA VAL A 51 3.54 13.23 -9.50
C VAL A 51 3.09 14.68 -9.32
N PRO A 52 1.82 14.93 -8.91
CA PRO A 52 1.31 16.28 -8.77
C PRO A 52 2.12 17.17 -7.81
N GLY A 53 2.27 18.43 -8.22
CA GLY A 53 2.88 19.49 -7.44
C GLY A 53 2.01 19.92 -6.25
N GLN A 54 2.50 20.86 -5.45
CA GLN A 54 1.76 21.32 -4.26
C GLN A 54 0.44 22.02 -4.59
N SER A 55 0.38 22.79 -5.69
CA SER A 55 -0.82 23.50 -6.13
C SER A 55 -1.98 22.58 -6.50
N ASP A 56 -1.67 21.35 -6.94
CA ASP A 56 -2.64 20.39 -7.46
C ASP A 56 -2.86 19.21 -6.49
N THR A 57 -2.23 19.26 -5.31
CA THR A 57 -2.41 18.24 -4.27
C THR A 57 -3.62 18.62 -3.41
N HIS A 58 -4.67 17.81 -3.47
CA HIS A 58 -5.88 17.95 -2.65
C HIS A 58 -6.08 16.73 -1.75
N LEU A 59 -7.12 16.76 -0.90
CA LEU A 59 -7.49 15.61 -0.05
C LEU A 59 -7.76 14.34 -0.87
N LEU A 60 -8.36 14.49 -2.06
CA LEU A 60 -8.61 13.37 -2.97
C LEU A 60 -7.30 12.72 -3.45
N THR A 61 -6.24 13.50 -3.65
CA THR A 61 -4.93 12.97 -4.01
C THR A 61 -4.43 11.97 -2.96
N ALA A 62 -4.65 12.22 -1.68
CA ALA A 62 -4.29 11.25 -0.64
C ALA A 62 -5.16 9.97 -0.74
N ALA A 63 -6.47 10.11 -1.00
CA ALA A 63 -7.39 8.98 -1.10
C ALA A 63 -7.09 8.03 -2.28
N GLU A 64 -6.46 8.53 -3.35
CA GLU A 64 -6.00 7.71 -4.47
C GLU A 64 -5.03 6.60 -4.04
N ALA A 65 -4.28 6.77 -2.95
CA ALA A 65 -3.37 5.74 -2.47
C ALA A 65 -4.07 4.55 -1.80
N ILE A 66 -5.34 4.68 -1.38
CA ILE A 66 -6.06 3.66 -0.61
C ILE A 66 -6.17 2.34 -1.38
N PRO A 67 -6.66 2.30 -2.65
CA PRO A 67 -6.75 1.05 -3.40
C PRO A 67 -5.38 0.40 -3.61
N GLY A 68 -4.37 1.21 -3.92
CA GLY A 68 -2.99 0.75 -4.10
C GLY A 68 -2.44 0.08 -2.85
N ALA A 69 -2.58 0.74 -1.69
CA ALA A 69 -2.12 0.19 -0.40
C ALA A 69 -2.83 -1.13 -0.07
N ALA A 70 -4.16 -1.17 -0.22
CA ALA A 70 -4.96 -2.36 0.05
C ALA A 70 -4.56 -3.54 -0.85
N LEU A 71 -4.37 -3.29 -2.16
CA LEU A 71 -3.93 -4.30 -3.12
C LEU A 71 -2.52 -4.81 -2.81
N GLY A 72 -1.60 -3.92 -2.46
CA GLY A 72 -0.23 -4.28 -2.08
C GLY A 72 -0.17 -5.15 -0.82
N ILE A 73 -0.93 -4.78 0.23
CA ILE A 73 -1.08 -5.57 1.45
C ILE A 73 -1.70 -6.94 1.12
N ALA A 74 -2.77 -6.96 0.34
CA ALA A 74 -3.45 -8.20 -0.05
C ALA A 74 -2.53 -9.14 -0.83
N ALA A 75 -1.73 -8.62 -1.76
CA ALA A 75 -0.77 -9.42 -2.53
C ALA A 75 0.25 -10.09 -1.61
N VAL A 76 0.81 -9.36 -0.65
CA VAL A 76 1.80 -9.88 0.31
C VAL A 76 1.17 -10.90 1.27
N TYR A 77 -0.06 -10.66 1.72
CA TYR A 77 -0.80 -11.59 2.59
C TYR A 77 -1.11 -12.91 1.88
N LEU A 78 -1.69 -12.83 0.69
CA LEU A 78 -2.05 -14.02 -0.09
C LEU A 78 -0.83 -14.84 -0.47
N TRP A 79 0.29 -14.17 -0.78
CA TRP A 79 1.56 -14.84 -1.04
C TRP A 79 2.10 -15.56 0.20
N GLY A 80 2.04 -14.93 1.37
CA GLY A 80 2.46 -15.54 2.63
C GLY A 80 1.63 -16.78 2.98
N VAL A 81 0.30 -16.67 2.91
CA VAL A 81 -0.63 -17.80 3.13
C VAL A 81 -0.35 -18.95 2.15
N ARG A 82 -0.08 -18.65 0.87
CA ARG A 82 0.24 -19.68 -0.12
C ARG A 82 1.54 -20.41 0.22
N ARG A 83 2.56 -19.70 0.69
CA ARG A 83 3.87 -20.27 1.06
C ARG A 83 3.77 -21.16 2.29
N GLU A 84 3.01 -20.75 3.30
CA GLU A 84 2.72 -21.58 4.48
C GLU A 84 2.07 -22.91 4.09
N ARG A 85 1.07 -22.88 3.20
CA ARG A 85 0.37 -24.09 2.72
C ARG A 85 1.25 -25.04 1.88
N ALA A 86 2.29 -24.53 1.23
CA ALA A 86 3.18 -25.32 0.39
C ALA A 86 4.39 -25.89 1.15
N GLY A 87 4.68 -25.37 2.35
CA GLY A 87 5.81 -25.77 3.18
C GLY A 87 5.44 -26.59 4.42
N GLY A 88 4.17 -26.90 4.62
CA GLY A 88 3.66 -27.83 5.64
C GLY A 88 3.16 -29.12 5.01
#